data_AF-B2VID5-F1
#
_entry.id   AF-B2VID5-F1
#
_cell.length_a   1.000
_cell.length_b   1.000
_cell.length_c   1.000
_cell.angle_alpha   90.00
_cell.angle_beta   90.00
_cell.angle_gamma   90.00
#
_symmetry.space_group_name_H-M   'P 1'
#
loop_
_entity.id
_entity.type
_entity.pdbx_description
1 polymer ?
#
loop_
_entity_poly.entity_id
_entity_poly.type
_entity_poly.pdbx_seq_one_letter_code
_entity_poly.pdbx_strand_id
1 'polypeptide(L)'
;MRKITENELPTDSYSNILIKSSLVSRYQRLSSALERTLIHCNQIHLEYESRKDELQERYQKEGYTAGLQLIFSQLTMMLDDYEQQHSTRIEKLKSLINDAVRTSFDDPVIVERIIYHIKRICKQQNIRKIIVPRTVQFKDDADLSDYIFTDGSDITLQGDKEAVRFQSTSLCQQWLEQAAVEMSSIDENINKIVPDFLYEMGQKLITLSHKRNK
;
A
#
# COMPACT_ATOMS: atom_id res chain seq x y z
N MET A 1 54.71 -69.54 -59.25
CA MET A 1 55.45 -68.75 -58.23
C MET A 1 56.76 -68.29 -58.83
N ARG A 2 57.01 -66.98 -58.89
CA ARG A 2 58.26 -66.42 -59.43
C ARG A 2 59.26 -66.29 -58.26
N LYS A 3 60.44 -66.90 -58.37
CA LYS A 3 61.52 -66.77 -57.38
C LYS A 3 62.22 -65.43 -57.62
N ILE A 4 62.05 -64.50 -56.68
CA ILE A 4 62.77 -63.23 -56.62
C ILE A 4 64.13 -63.54 -55.97
N THR A 5 65.23 -63.16 -56.63
CA THR A 5 66.61 -63.34 -56.14
C THR A 5 67.12 -62.07 -55.49
N GLU A 6 68.07 -62.22 -54.55
CA GLU A 6 68.60 -61.15 -53.69
C GLU A 6 69.14 -59.92 -54.44
N ASN A 7 69.57 -60.10 -55.70
CA ASN A 7 70.01 -59.03 -56.60
C ASN A 7 68.86 -58.12 -57.12
N GLU A 8 67.60 -58.47 -56.87
CA GLU A 8 66.42 -57.68 -57.26
C GLU A 8 65.92 -56.77 -56.12
N LEU A 9 66.57 -56.79 -54.96
CA LEU A 9 66.23 -55.90 -53.84
C LEU A 9 67.05 -54.59 -53.92
N PRO A 10 66.42 -53.41 -53.78
CA PRO A 10 67.13 -52.14 -53.81
C PRO A 10 68.16 -52.04 -52.68
N THR A 11 69.39 -51.63 -53.04
CA THR A 11 70.55 -51.56 -52.15
C THR A 11 70.52 -50.45 -51.11
N ASP A 12 69.59 -49.50 -51.20
CA ASP A 12 69.43 -48.40 -50.25
C ASP A 12 68.18 -48.59 -49.38
N SER A 13 68.33 -49.39 -48.33
CA SER A 13 67.24 -49.73 -47.39
C SER A 13 67.02 -48.70 -46.27
N TYR A 14 67.59 -47.49 -46.37
CA TYR A 14 67.56 -46.50 -45.27
C TYR A 14 67.23 -45.03 -45.64
N SER A 15 66.74 -44.71 -46.84
CA SER A 15 66.44 -43.30 -47.17
C SER A 15 65.04 -42.99 -47.71
N ASN A 16 64.17 -43.97 -47.95
CA ASN A 16 62.80 -43.69 -48.39
C ASN A 16 61.79 -44.61 -47.72
N ILE A 17 61.12 -44.10 -46.68
CA ILE A 17 59.85 -44.68 -46.23
C ILE A 17 58.86 -44.49 -47.38
N LEU A 18 58.70 -45.53 -48.20
CA LEU A 18 57.68 -45.58 -49.25
C LEU A 18 56.30 -45.69 -48.59
N ILE A 19 55.75 -44.56 -48.16
CA ILE A 19 54.35 -44.49 -47.76
C ILE A 19 53.54 -44.72 -49.03
N LYS A 20 52.88 -45.88 -49.12
CA LYS A 20 51.99 -46.21 -50.25
C LYS A 20 51.02 -45.05 -50.45
N SER A 21 50.84 -44.57 -51.68
CA SER A 21 49.94 -43.46 -52.01
C SER A 21 48.51 -43.65 -51.47
N SER A 22 48.05 -44.90 -51.37
CA SER A 22 46.78 -45.28 -50.75
C SER A 22 46.67 -44.93 -49.26
N LEU A 23 47.77 -45.01 -48.50
CA LEU A 23 47.83 -44.57 -47.10
C LEU A 23 47.75 -43.04 -47.01
N VAL A 24 48.48 -42.32 -47.86
CA VAL A 24 48.43 -40.84 -47.92
C VAL A 24 47.00 -40.36 -48.22
N SER A 25 46.35 -40.93 -49.24
CA SER A 25 44.96 -40.58 -49.57
C SER A 25 43.97 -40.94 -48.45
N ARG A 26 44.21 -42.03 -47.72
CA ARG A 26 43.39 -42.41 -46.56
C ARG A 26 43.54 -41.39 -45.42
N TYR A 27 44.76 -40.96 -45.10
CA TYR A 27 45.01 -39.95 -44.07
C TYR A 27 44.42 -38.59 -44.46
N GLN A 28 44.53 -38.18 -45.73
CA GLN A 28 43.90 -36.96 -46.21
C GLN A 28 42.38 -37.00 -46.08
N ARG A 29 41.73 -38.10 -46.48
CA ARG A 29 40.27 -38.27 -46.32
C ARG A 29 39.84 -38.24 -44.86
N LEU A 30 40.64 -38.85 -43.98
CA LEU A 30 40.38 -38.86 -42.54
C LEU A 30 40.57 -37.46 -41.93
N SER A 31 41.62 -36.73 -42.33
CA SER A 31 41.85 -35.33 -41.94
C SER A 31 40.68 -34.45 -42.35
N SER A 32 40.24 -34.54 -43.62
CA SER A 32 39.09 -33.78 -44.11
C SER A 32 37.76 -34.20 -43.48
N ALA A 33 37.63 -35.44 -42.99
CA ALA A 33 36.47 -35.85 -42.22
C ALA A 33 36.50 -35.24 -40.81
N LEU A 34 37.66 -35.27 -40.14
CA LEU A 34 37.86 -34.66 -38.82
C LEU A 34 37.66 -33.14 -38.85
N GLU A 35 38.17 -32.45 -39.86
CA GLU A 35 37.95 -31.01 -40.05
C GLU A 35 36.46 -30.68 -40.21
N ARG A 36 35.74 -31.47 -41.02
CA ARG A 36 34.28 -31.30 -41.18
C ARG A 36 33.54 -31.55 -39.87
N THR A 37 33.91 -32.59 -39.12
CA THR A 37 33.31 -32.86 -37.81
C THR A 37 33.61 -31.75 -36.82
N LEU A 38 34.85 -31.23 -36.79
CA LEU A 38 35.24 -30.13 -35.90
C LEU A 38 34.49 -28.84 -36.23
N ILE A 39 34.35 -28.50 -37.52
CA ILE A 39 33.54 -27.36 -37.96
C ILE A 39 32.09 -27.55 -37.50
N HIS A 40 31.52 -28.73 -37.68
CA HIS A 40 30.14 -29.01 -37.27
C HIS A 40 29.96 -28.95 -35.74
N CYS A 41 30.91 -29.49 -34.97
CA CYS A 41 30.91 -29.37 -33.52
C CYS A 41 30.99 -27.91 -33.06
N ASN A 42 31.81 -27.08 -33.71
CA ASN A 42 31.89 -25.65 -33.41
C ASN A 42 30.58 -24.92 -33.73
N GLN A 43 29.91 -25.26 -34.83
CA GLN A 43 28.59 -24.71 -35.16
C GLN A 43 27.55 -25.04 -34.08
N ILE A 44 27.47 -26.31 -33.68
CA ILE A 44 26.58 -26.75 -32.60
C ILE A 44 26.89 -26.02 -31.29
N HIS A 45 28.17 -25.84 -30.97
CA HIS A 45 28.57 -25.14 -29.74
C HIS A 45 28.15 -23.67 -29.75
N LEU A 46 28.33 -22.96 -30.87
CA LEU A 46 27.92 -21.56 -31.00
C LEU A 46 26.40 -21.40 -30.93
N GLU A 47 25.64 -22.29 -31.58
CA GLU A 47 24.17 -22.29 -31.49
C GLU A 47 23.70 -22.56 -30.06
N TYR A 48 24.36 -23.47 -29.33
CA TYR A 48 24.04 -23.76 -27.94
C TYR A 48 24.31 -22.56 -27.02
N GLU A 49 25.48 -21.92 -27.12
CA GLU A 49 25.79 -20.73 -26.30
C GLU A 49 24.82 -19.58 -26.60
N SER A 50 24.53 -19.31 -27.87
CA SER A 50 23.53 -18.29 -28.24
C SER A 50 22.16 -18.57 -27.62
N ARG A 51 21.70 -19.82 -27.68
CA ARG A 51 20.39 -20.21 -27.12
C ARG A 51 20.37 -20.16 -25.60
N LYS A 52 21.51 -20.47 -24.96
CA LYS A 52 21.68 -20.39 -23.51
C LYS A 52 21.61 -18.93 -23.03
N ASP A 53 22.26 -18.01 -23.73
CA ASP A 53 22.21 -16.58 -23.42
C ASP A 53 20.77 -16.03 -23.56
N GLU A 54 20.07 -16.38 -24.64
CA GLU A 54 18.66 -16.02 -24.83
C GLU A 54 17.75 -16.55 -23.72
N LEU A 55 17.93 -17.82 -23.34
CA LEU A 55 17.18 -18.44 -22.25
C LEU A 55 17.44 -17.75 -20.91
N GLN A 56 18.70 -17.44 -20.62
CA GLN A 56 19.07 -16.73 -19.40
C GLN A 56 18.45 -15.33 -19.33
N GLU A 57 18.48 -14.58 -20.43
CA GLU A 57 17.84 -13.26 -20.48
C GLU A 57 16.32 -13.34 -20.28
N ARG A 58 15.67 -14.35 -20.88
CA ARG A 58 14.23 -14.59 -20.70
C ARG A 58 13.88 -14.92 -19.25
N TYR A 59 14.60 -15.86 -18.63
CA TYR A 59 14.36 -16.21 -17.22
C TYR A 59 14.59 -15.04 -16.27
N GLN A 60 15.60 -14.20 -16.55
CA GLN A 60 15.81 -12.98 -15.77
C GLN A 60 14.63 -12.03 -15.92
N LYS A 61 14.17 -11.76 -17.16
CA LYS A 61 13.01 -10.89 -17.41
C LYS A 61 11.76 -11.43 -16.72
N GLU A 62 11.45 -12.71 -16.88
CA GLU A 62 10.30 -13.36 -16.23
C GLU A 62 10.41 -13.28 -14.70
N GLY A 63 11.59 -13.53 -14.13
CA GLY A 63 11.83 -13.40 -12.70
C GLY A 63 11.61 -11.98 -12.17
N TYR A 64 12.09 -10.96 -12.90
CA TYR A 64 11.84 -9.56 -12.55
C TYR A 64 10.36 -9.20 -12.68
N THR A 65 9.67 -9.66 -13.73
CA THR A 65 8.24 -9.40 -13.92
C THR A 65 7.43 -10.03 -12.79
N ALA A 66 7.69 -11.29 -12.44
CA ALA A 66 7.00 -11.98 -11.34
C ALA A 66 7.28 -11.30 -9.99
N GLY A 67 8.53 -10.91 -9.73
CA GLY A 67 8.90 -10.20 -8.51
C GLY A 67 8.20 -8.85 -8.37
N LEU A 68 8.16 -8.05 -9.45
CA LEU A 68 7.45 -6.78 -9.47
C LEU A 68 5.95 -6.97 -9.30
N GLN A 69 5.34 -7.94 -9.99
CA GLN A 69 3.93 -8.26 -9.82
C GLN A 69 3.60 -8.60 -8.36
N LEU A 70 4.45 -9.41 -7.71
CA LEU A 70 4.27 -9.77 -6.30
C LEU A 70 4.36 -8.53 -5.40
N ILE A 71 5.37 -7.67 -5.59
CA ILE A 71 5.51 -6.43 -4.83
C ILE A 71 4.28 -5.52 -4.99
N PHE A 72 3.82 -5.29 -6.23
CA PHE A 72 2.65 -4.44 -6.46
C PHE A 72 1.38 -5.06 -5.89
N SER A 73 1.19 -6.38 -6.01
CA SER A 73 0.04 -7.05 -5.42
C SER A 73 0.01 -6.89 -3.89
N GLN A 74 1.16 -7.04 -3.23
CA GLN A 74 1.26 -6.84 -1.78
C GLN A 74 1.03 -5.39 -1.39
N LEU A 75 1.57 -4.45 -2.15
CA LEU A 75 1.40 -3.02 -1.92
C LEU A 75 -0.07 -2.62 -2.04
N THR A 76 -0.77 -3.07 -3.08
CA THR A 76 -2.22 -2.81 -3.26
C THR A 76 -3.01 -3.38 -2.09
N MET A 77 -2.78 -4.65 -1.72
CA MET A 77 -3.47 -5.25 -0.56
C MET A 77 -3.23 -4.47 0.75
N MET A 78 -2.00 -3.98 0.97
CA MET A 78 -1.68 -3.19 2.17
C MET A 78 -2.38 -1.82 2.15
N LEU A 79 -2.48 -1.18 0.99
CA LEU A 79 -3.15 0.10 0.83
C LEU A 79 -4.67 -0.03 1.01
N ASP A 80 -5.26 -1.10 0.48
CA ASP A 80 -6.68 -1.41 0.66
C ASP A 80 -7.01 -1.68 2.14
N ASP A 81 -6.17 -2.46 2.84
CA ASP A 81 -6.33 -2.70 4.28
C ASP A 81 -6.21 -1.40 5.09
N TYR A 82 -5.25 -0.53 4.72
CA TYR A 82 -5.11 0.78 5.34
C TYR A 82 -6.36 1.64 5.17
N GLU A 83 -6.93 1.69 3.96
CA GLU A 83 -8.16 2.43 3.68
C GLU A 83 -9.33 1.91 4.53
N GLN A 84 -9.51 0.59 4.61
CA GLN A 84 -10.55 -0.02 5.43
C GLN A 84 -10.39 0.30 6.93
N GLN A 85 -9.16 0.21 7.45
CA GLN A 85 -8.87 0.58 8.84
C GLN A 85 -9.13 2.07 9.09
N HIS A 86 -8.79 2.92 8.11
CA HIS A 86 -9.03 4.36 8.21
C HIS A 86 -10.52 4.68 8.29
N SER A 87 -11.34 4.13 7.38
CA SER A 87 -12.80 4.32 7.41
C SER A 87 -13.39 3.85 8.75
N THR A 88 -12.93 2.71 9.27
CA THR A 88 -13.37 2.19 10.57
C THR A 88 -13.02 3.15 11.72
N ARG A 89 -11.82 3.75 11.70
CA ARG A 89 -11.40 4.73 12.71
C ARG A 89 -12.22 6.02 12.62
N ILE A 90 -12.52 6.49 11.41
CA ILE A 90 -13.35 7.68 11.20
C ILE A 90 -14.75 7.46 11.75
N GLU A 91 -15.39 6.34 11.41
CA GLU A 91 -16.75 6.05 11.92
C GLU A 91 -16.78 5.93 13.45
N LYS A 92 -15.77 5.30 14.04
CA LYS A 92 -15.63 5.25 15.49
C LYS A 92 -15.43 6.65 16.10
N LEU A 93 -14.62 7.50 15.47
CA LEU A 93 -14.40 8.87 15.91
C LEU A 93 -15.70 9.68 15.85
N LYS A 94 -16.48 9.57 14.76
CA LYS A 94 -17.79 10.22 14.62
C LYS A 94 -18.74 9.80 15.75
N SER A 95 -18.80 8.50 16.06
CA SER A 95 -19.59 8.00 17.20
C SER A 95 -19.14 8.61 18.52
N LEU A 96 -17.83 8.62 18.79
CA LEU A 96 -17.28 9.18 20.02
C LEU A 96 -17.54 10.68 20.16
N ILE A 97 -17.48 11.44 19.06
CA ILE A 97 -17.81 12.87 19.05
C ILE A 97 -19.31 13.06 19.33
N ASN A 98 -20.18 12.28 18.67
CA ASN A 98 -21.63 12.32 18.92
C ASN A 98 -21.95 12.08 20.39
N ASP A 99 -21.35 11.04 20.97
CA ASP A 99 -21.56 10.68 22.36
C ASP A 99 -21.01 11.77 23.29
N ALA A 100 -19.78 12.23 23.08
CA ALA A 100 -19.15 13.27 23.88
C ALA A 100 -19.93 14.59 23.86
N VAL A 101 -20.41 15.02 22.70
CA VAL A 101 -21.22 16.25 22.56
C VAL A 101 -22.55 16.09 23.31
N ARG A 102 -23.21 14.93 23.19
CA ARG A 102 -24.46 14.67 23.92
C ARG A 102 -24.25 14.65 25.43
N THR A 103 -23.23 13.94 25.91
CA THR A 103 -22.94 13.84 27.34
C THR A 103 -22.35 15.11 27.93
N SER A 104 -21.84 16.04 27.12
CA SER A 104 -21.30 17.32 27.62
C SER A 104 -22.34 18.15 28.37
N PHE A 105 -23.63 17.99 28.06
CA PHE A 105 -24.71 18.66 28.78
C PHE A 105 -25.08 18.00 30.11
N ASP A 106 -24.47 16.85 30.42
CA ASP A 106 -24.53 16.21 31.73
C ASP A 106 -23.39 16.67 32.66
N ASP A 107 -22.36 17.35 32.11
CA ASP A 107 -21.24 17.86 32.89
C ASP A 107 -21.70 19.04 33.77
N PRO A 108 -21.56 18.94 35.11
CA PRO A 108 -22.00 19.98 36.04
C PRO A 108 -21.33 21.33 35.77
N VAL A 109 -20.06 21.36 35.32
CA VAL A 109 -19.33 22.60 35.03
C VAL A 109 -19.95 23.31 33.82
N ILE A 110 -20.34 22.54 32.79
CA ILE A 110 -20.99 23.07 31.59
C ILE A 110 -22.40 23.55 31.93
N VAL A 111 -23.16 22.77 32.69
CA VAL A 111 -24.52 23.10 33.14
C VAL A 111 -24.52 24.38 33.97
N GLU A 112 -23.61 24.51 34.95
CA GLU A 112 -23.45 25.73 35.77
C GLU A 112 -23.15 26.95 34.91
N ARG A 113 -22.31 26.78 33.88
CA ARG A 113 -21.94 27.88 32.97
C ARG A 113 -23.11 28.28 32.07
N ILE A 114 -23.87 27.32 31.56
CA ILE A 114 -25.12 27.58 30.83
C ILE A 114 -26.10 28.35 31.70
N ILE A 115 -26.32 27.88 32.93
CA ILE A 115 -27.16 28.55 33.93
C ILE A 115 -26.69 29.98 34.12
N TYR A 116 -25.40 30.19 34.43
CA TYR A 116 -24.80 31.52 34.61
C TYR A 116 -25.06 32.46 33.43
N HIS A 117 -24.86 31.98 32.20
CA HIS A 117 -25.08 32.78 31.00
C HIS A 117 -26.55 33.12 30.80
N ILE A 118 -27.48 32.20 31.06
CA ILE A 118 -28.92 32.49 30.99
C ILE A 118 -29.32 33.53 32.04
N LYS A 119 -28.86 33.39 33.30
CA LYS A 119 -29.10 34.38 34.37
C LYS A 119 -28.65 35.78 33.94
N ARG A 120 -27.44 35.86 33.37
CA ARG A 120 -26.81 37.10 32.94
C ARG A 120 -27.50 37.74 31.73
N ILE A 121 -27.78 36.96 30.69
CA ILE A 121 -28.31 37.48 29.41
C ILE A 121 -29.80 37.84 29.56
N CYS A 122 -30.58 36.99 30.23
CA CYS A 122 -32.02 37.17 30.37
C CYS A 122 -32.40 38.12 31.53
N LYS A 123 -31.41 38.67 32.26
CA LYS A 123 -31.61 39.57 33.42
C LYS A 123 -32.66 39.04 34.42
N GLN A 124 -32.76 37.72 34.57
CA GLN A 124 -33.70 37.10 35.51
C GLN A 124 -33.18 37.36 36.94
N GLN A 125 -33.72 38.40 37.60
CA GLN A 125 -33.31 38.78 38.95
C GLN A 125 -33.96 37.91 40.04
N ASN A 126 -35.08 37.26 39.74
CA ASN A 126 -35.82 36.39 40.67
C ASN A 126 -36.03 35.01 40.05
N ILE A 127 -35.03 34.13 40.18
CA ILE A 127 -35.14 32.74 39.72
C ILE A 127 -35.71 31.94 40.89
N ARG A 128 -36.88 31.31 40.67
CA ARG A 128 -37.49 30.46 41.68
C ARG A 128 -37.04 29.01 41.56
N LYS A 129 -36.86 28.54 40.33
CA LYS A 129 -36.60 27.12 40.05
C LYS A 129 -35.64 26.99 38.87
N ILE A 130 -34.68 26.10 39.02
CA ILE A 130 -33.76 25.66 37.97
C ILE A 130 -34.08 24.20 37.67
N ILE A 131 -34.54 23.92 36.47
CA ILE A 131 -34.89 22.57 36.03
C ILE A 131 -33.73 22.04 35.20
N VAL A 132 -33.19 20.89 35.59
CA VAL A 132 -32.00 20.26 34.98
C VAL A 132 -32.21 18.76 34.78
N PRO A 133 -31.47 18.12 33.86
CA PRO A 133 -31.48 16.67 33.70
C PRO A 133 -30.99 15.97 34.98
N ARG A 134 -31.62 14.84 35.33
CA ARG A 134 -31.21 14.02 36.48
C ARG A 134 -29.82 13.37 36.31
N THR A 135 -29.35 13.27 35.08
CA THR A 135 -28.01 12.78 34.73
C THR A 135 -26.89 13.69 35.23
N VAL A 136 -27.17 14.96 35.51
CA VAL A 136 -26.20 15.93 36.03
C VAL A 136 -25.87 15.63 37.49
N GLN A 137 -24.60 15.30 37.75
CA GLN A 137 -24.09 15.07 39.11
C GLN A 137 -23.39 16.32 39.64
N PHE A 138 -24.11 17.14 40.40
CA PHE A 138 -23.51 18.26 41.13
C PHE A 138 -22.67 17.75 42.30
N LYS A 139 -21.70 18.57 42.76
CA LYS A 139 -20.90 18.25 43.95
C LYS A 139 -21.77 18.24 45.21
N ASP A 140 -21.41 17.40 46.18
CA ASP A 140 -22.17 17.18 47.42
C ASP A 140 -22.40 18.45 48.26
N ASP A 141 -21.57 19.48 48.09
CA ASP A 141 -21.65 20.75 48.82
C ASP A 141 -22.47 21.84 48.10
N ALA A 142 -23.09 21.54 46.96
CA ALA A 142 -23.87 22.52 46.21
C ALA A 142 -25.23 22.80 46.86
N ASP A 143 -25.62 24.08 46.99
CA ASP A 143 -26.97 24.46 47.40
C ASP A 143 -27.96 24.16 46.27
N LEU A 144 -28.65 23.01 46.40
CA LEU A 144 -29.60 22.49 45.42
C LEU A 144 -31.06 22.84 45.75
N SER A 145 -31.31 23.75 46.69
CA SER A 145 -32.66 24.08 47.18
C SER A 145 -33.62 24.53 46.08
N ASP A 146 -33.11 25.23 45.07
CA ASP A 146 -33.89 25.76 43.95
C ASP A 146 -33.89 24.83 42.71
N TYR A 147 -33.28 23.64 42.80
CA TYR A 147 -33.13 22.72 41.67
C TYR A 147 -34.24 21.67 41.59
N ILE A 148 -34.68 21.39 40.37
CA ILE A 148 -35.63 20.32 40.04
C ILE A 148 -35.01 19.43 38.97
N PHE A 149 -34.87 18.15 39.30
CA PHE A 149 -34.30 17.16 38.39
C PHE A 149 -35.41 16.48 37.58
N THR A 150 -35.25 16.46 36.26
CA THR A 150 -36.20 15.82 35.33
C THR A 150 -35.50 14.81 34.43
N ASP A 151 -36.29 13.96 33.78
CA ASP A 151 -35.77 12.99 32.81
C ASP A 151 -35.55 13.61 31.41
N GLY A 152 -35.82 14.91 31.24
CA GLY A 152 -35.58 15.64 30.01
C GLY A 152 -34.14 16.15 29.89
N SER A 153 -33.68 16.42 28.66
CA SER A 153 -32.33 16.92 28.33
C SER A 153 -32.20 18.44 28.36
N ASP A 154 -33.30 19.17 28.60
CA ASP A 154 -33.35 20.62 28.52
C ASP A 154 -33.05 21.26 29.87
N ILE A 155 -32.21 22.30 29.88
CA ILE A 155 -31.96 23.13 31.06
C ILE A 155 -32.95 24.30 31.01
N THR A 156 -33.79 24.46 32.04
CA THR A 156 -34.81 25.53 32.08
C THR A 156 -34.67 26.36 33.35
N LEU A 157 -34.69 27.69 33.21
CA LEU A 157 -34.76 28.61 34.35
C LEU A 157 -36.13 29.26 34.42
N GLN A 158 -36.82 29.05 35.54
CA GLN A 158 -38.16 29.59 35.80
C GLN A 158 -38.08 30.72 36.83
N GLY A 159 -38.49 31.91 36.40
CA GLY A 159 -38.69 33.07 37.27
C GLY A 159 -40.17 33.28 37.65
N ASP A 160 -40.48 34.47 38.16
CA ASP A 160 -41.84 34.83 38.58
C ASP A 160 -42.86 34.91 37.44
N LYS A 161 -42.43 35.40 36.27
CA LYS A 161 -43.30 35.70 35.11
C LYS A 161 -42.90 34.98 33.83
N GLU A 162 -41.67 34.49 33.75
CA GLU A 162 -41.08 33.98 32.51
C GLU A 162 -40.24 32.74 32.80
N ALA A 163 -40.24 31.80 31.85
CA ALA A 163 -39.38 30.62 31.85
C ALA A 163 -38.53 30.63 30.59
N VAL A 164 -37.22 30.48 30.76
CA VAL A 164 -36.26 30.42 29.66
C VAL A 164 -35.73 29.00 29.58
N ARG A 165 -35.87 28.38 28.41
CA ARG A 165 -35.39 27.02 28.13
C ARG A 165 -34.18 27.08 27.21
N PHE A 166 -33.11 26.41 27.61
CA PHE A 166 -31.97 26.12 26.77
C PHE A 166 -32.24 24.85 25.96
N GLN A 167 -32.27 24.99 24.64
CA GLN A 167 -32.48 23.88 23.71
C GLN A 167 -31.12 23.28 23.34
N SER A 168 -30.67 22.29 24.12
CA SER A 168 -29.39 21.60 23.89
C SER A 168 -29.41 20.79 22.59
N THR A 169 -30.56 20.19 22.26
CA THR A 169 -30.73 19.30 21.10
C THR A 169 -30.46 19.99 19.76
N SER A 170 -31.01 21.18 19.54
CA SER A 170 -30.82 21.93 18.29
C SER A 170 -29.38 22.42 18.14
N LEU A 171 -28.75 22.85 19.23
CA LEU A 171 -27.36 23.27 19.24
C LEU A 171 -26.40 22.10 18.97
N CYS A 172 -26.63 20.95 19.60
CA CYS A 172 -25.89 19.71 19.31
C CYS A 172 -25.97 19.37 17.83
N GLN A 173 -27.17 19.41 17.25
CA GLN A 173 -27.36 19.09 15.85
C GLN A 173 -26.55 20.04 14.95
N GLN A 174 -26.60 21.35 15.19
CA GLN A 174 -25.82 22.33 14.41
C GLN A 174 -24.31 22.10 14.51
N TRP A 175 -23.79 21.83 15.71
CA TRP A 175 -22.38 21.54 15.90
C TRP A 175 -21.95 20.24 15.21
N LEU A 176 -22.78 19.20 15.26
CA LEU A 176 -22.51 17.94 14.60
C LEU A 176 -22.59 18.05 13.08
N GLU A 177 -23.55 18.82 12.55
CA GLU A 177 -23.65 19.12 11.12
C GLU A 177 -22.42 19.88 10.63
N GLN A 178 -21.99 20.90 11.39
CA GLN A 178 -20.79 21.66 11.03
C GLN A 178 -19.51 20.81 11.11
N ALA A 179 -19.36 20.00 12.17
CA ALA A 179 -18.26 19.07 12.29
C ALA A 179 -18.24 18.04 11.15
N ALA A 180 -19.41 17.56 10.70
CA ALA A 180 -19.51 16.64 9.58
C ALA A 180 -19.03 17.27 8.26
N VAL A 181 -19.37 18.53 8.00
CA VAL A 181 -18.89 19.28 6.82
C VAL A 181 -17.37 19.47 6.84
N GLU A 182 -16.80 19.80 8.00
CA GLU A 182 -15.35 19.94 8.12
C GLU A 182 -14.65 18.58 7.95
N MET A 183 -15.19 17.52 8.56
CA MET A 183 -14.67 16.16 8.44
C MET A 183 -14.72 15.61 7.02
N SER A 184 -15.78 15.87 6.25
CA SER A 184 -15.87 15.38 4.87
C SER A 184 -14.77 15.94 3.97
N SER A 185 -14.39 17.21 4.17
CA SER A 185 -13.29 17.83 3.43
C SER A 185 -11.93 17.17 3.69
N ILE A 186 -11.70 16.72 4.94
CA ILE A 186 -10.48 16.02 5.33
C ILE A 186 -10.48 14.61 4.76
N ASP A 187 -11.61 13.90 4.84
CA ASP A 187 -11.79 12.55 4.33
C ASP A 187 -11.55 12.49 2.80
N GLU A 188 -12.10 13.46 2.05
CA GLU A 188 -11.85 13.60 0.61
C GLU A 188 -10.36 13.77 0.26
N ASN A 189 -9.60 14.50 1.09
CA ASN A 189 -8.17 14.68 0.87
C ASN A 189 -7.39 13.40 1.20
N ILE A 190 -7.75 12.70 2.27
CA ILE A 190 -7.09 11.45 2.67
C ILE A 190 -7.34 10.35 1.63
N ASN A 191 -8.56 10.25 1.12
CA ASN A 191 -8.95 9.25 0.11
C ASN A 191 -8.22 9.44 -1.24
N LYS A 192 -7.65 10.61 -1.49
CA LYS A 192 -6.82 10.88 -2.69
C LYS A 192 -5.36 10.47 -2.54
N ILE A 193 -4.84 10.37 -1.31
CA ILE A 193 -3.41 10.12 -1.06
C ILE A 193 -2.95 8.80 -1.69
N VAL A 194 -3.73 7.73 -1.54
CA VAL A 194 -3.39 6.40 -2.05
C VAL A 194 -3.37 6.39 -3.60
N PRO A 195 -4.43 6.82 -4.30
CA PRO A 195 -4.41 6.98 -5.76
C PRO A 195 -3.27 7.86 -6.27
N ASP A 196 -3.05 9.02 -5.65
CA ASP A 196 -2.01 9.98 -6.08
C ASP A 196 -0.62 9.36 -5.92
N PHE A 197 -0.35 8.69 -4.81
CA PHE A 197 0.91 8.01 -4.57
C PHE A 197 1.16 6.87 -5.56
N LEU A 198 0.13 6.06 -5.86
CA LEU A 198 0.21 5.00 -6.88
C LEU A 198 0.51 5.58 -8.26
N TYR A 199 -0.14 6.69 -8.62
CA TYR A 199 0.10 7.39 -9.87
C TYR A 199 1.53 7.95 -9.98
N GLU A 200 2.03 8.59 -8.92
CA GLU A 200 3.41 9.10 -8.86
C GLU A 200 4.45 7.97 -9.00
N MET A 201 4.23 6.84 -8.34
CA MET A 201 5.08 5.67 -8.49
C MET A 201 5.08 5.16 -9.94
N GLY A 202 3.90 5.06 -10.56
CA GLY A 202 3.76 4.71 -11.97
C GLY A 202 4.57 5.63 -12.89
N GLN A 203 4.45 6.95 -12.69
CA GLN A 203 5.21 7.94 -13.46
C GLN A 203 6.72 7.83 -13.27
N LYS A 204 7.19 7.60 -12.02
CA LYS A 204 8.62 7.38 -11.74
C LYS A 204 9.15 6.13 -12.44
N LEU A 205 8.39 5.03 -12.42
CA LEU A 205 8.78 3.77 -13.06
C LEU A 205 8.85 3.90 -14.58
N ILE A 206 7.88 4.58 -15.20
CA ILE A 206 7.89 4.91 -16.62
C ILE A 206 9.11 5.79 -16.95
N THR A 207 9.41 6.79 -16.12
CA THR A 207 10.57 7.67 -16.35
C THR A 207 11.89 6.89 -16.27
N LEU A 208 12.02 5.97 -15.31
CA LEU A 208 13.20 5.12 -15.15
C LEU A 208 13.38 4.16 -16.33
N SER A 209 12.29 3.62 -16.89
CA SER A 209 12.37 2.75 -18.08
C SER A 209 12.86 3.52 -19.31
N HIS A 210 12.42 4.77 -19.48
CA HIS A 210 12.84 5.61 -20.61
C HIS A 210 14.29 6.11 -20.48
N LYS A 211 14.79 6.34 -19.27
CA LYS A 211 16.19 6.72 -19.02
C LYS A 211 17.19 5.60 -19.33
N ARG A 212 16.77 4.34 -19.27
CA ARG A 212 17.64 3.17 -19.50
C ARG A 212 17.78 2.79 -20.99
N ASN A 213 16.92 3.35 -21.85
CA ASN A 213 16.90 3.12 -23.30
C ASN A 213 17.62 4.23 -24.11
N LYS A 214 18.39 5.10 -23.45
CA LYS A 214 19.32 6.07 -24.07
C LYS A 214 20.73 5.78 -23.58
#